data_AF-A0A6N8A199-F1
#
_entry.id   AF-A0A6N8A199-F1
#
_cell.length_a   1.000
_cell.length_b   1.000
_cell.length_c   1.000
_cell.angle_alpha   90.00
_cell.angle_beta   90.00
_cell.angle_gamma   90.00
#
_symmetry.space_group_name_H-M   'P 1'
#
loop_
_entity.id
_entity.type
_entity.pdbx_description
1 polymer ?
#
loop_
_entity_poly.entity_id
_entity_poly.type
_entity_poly.pdbx_seq_one_letter_code
_entity_poly.pdbx_strand_id
1 'polypeptide(L)'
;MMTLKNTEKPRKRAPSQRSLQTRAKILDAAETLFAERGFEGASIRDIAAKAGVQVGLVQHHGGTKEELFYKTVARRADELAGLRIAALTEAKAKGALTVRQILDCFIRPYVTLAEAGGPGWMSYGRLVAHVSVDPRWRKIAAECFDPTAQRFIAEISDLYPGVDSALLASGQIYSVSAVLAHLNSAWRVEALSKGGELSGIDQLVEFCTAGIEAMAASAQND
;
A
#
# COMPACT_ATOMS: atom_id res chain seq x y z
N MET A 1 27.23 -53.51 -4.73
CA MET A 1 26.64 -52.59 -5.72
C MET A 1 25.36 -52.01 -5.10
N MET A 2 25.47 -50.85 -4.44
CA MET A 2 24.36 -50.21 -3.71
C MET A 2 23.55 -49.33 -4.67
N THR A 3 22.27 -49.65 -4.83
CA THR A 3 21.33 -48.87 -5.65
C THR A 3 20.84 -47.66 -4.84
N LEU A 4 21.25 -46.46 -5.23
CA LEU A 4 20.74 -45.21 -4.67
C LEU A 4 19.29 -45.01 -5.10
N LYS A 5 18.36 -45.00 -4.13
CA LYS A 5 16.96 -44.60 -4.34
C LYS A 5 16.91 -43.09 -4.56
N ASN A 6 16.60 -42.68 -5.78
CA ASN A 6 16.30 -41.29 -6.12
C ASN A 6 14.96 -40.89 -5.45
N THR A 7 15.02 -40.07 -4.41
CA THR A 7 13.85 -39.51 -3.74
C THR A 7 13.44 -38.21 -4.44
N GLU A 8 12.65 -38.33 -5.52
CA GLU A 8 12.05 -37.17 -6.16
C GLU A 8 11.07 -36.46 -5.20
N LYS A 9 11.38 -35.19 -4.89
CA LYS A 9 10.53 -34.27 -4.15
C LYS A 9 9.19 -34.08 -4.90
N PRO A 10 8.02 -34.19 -4.25
CA PRO A 10 6.74 -34.09 -4.96
C PRO A 10 6.56 -32.67 -5.56
N ARG A 11 6.43 -32.61 -6.89
CA ARG A 11 6.08 -31.37 -7.62
C ARG A 11 4.71 -30.88 -7.13
N LYS A 12 4.68 -29.74 -6.44
CA LYS A 12 3.42 -29.06 -6.06
C LYS A 12 2.63 -28.73 -7.34
N ARG A 13 1.47 -29.37 -7.51
CA ARG A 13 0.54 -29.07 -8.62
C ARG A 13 0.03 -27.64 -8.48
N ALA A 14 -0.15 -26.94 -9.61
CA ALA A 14 -0.76 -25.63 -9.63
C ALA A 14 -2.15 -25.67 -8.94
N PRO A 15 -2.51 -24.65 -8.13
CA PRO A 15 -3.80 -24.61 -7.44
C PRO A 15 -4.96 -24.61 -8.44
N SER A 16 -6.05 -25.30 -8.10
CA SER A 16 -7.27 -25.29 -8.91
C SER A 16 -7.91 -23.90 -8.95
N GLN A 17 -8.67 -23.58 -10.00
CA GLN A 17 -9.40 -22.31 -10.09
C GLN A 17 -10.32 -22.08 -8.88
N ARG A 18 -10.99 -23.13 -8.39
CA ARG A 18 -11.84 -23.06 -7.19
C ARG A 18 -11.05 -22.71 -5.92
N SER A 19 -9.82 -23.20 -5.80
CA SER A 19 -8.91 -22.86 -4.70
C SER A 19 -8.52 -21.38 -4.74
N LEU A 20 -8.20 -20.87 -5.94
CA LEU A 20 -7.88 -19.45 -6.13
C LEU A 20 -9.06 -18.53 -5.80
N GLN A 21 -10.28 -18.89 -6.24
CA GLN A 21 -11.49 -18.12 -5.92
C GLN A 21 -11.80 -18.13 -4.42
N THR A 22 -11.65 -19.28 -3.75
CA THR A 22 -11.82 -19.38 -2.29
C THR A 22 -10.81 -18.48 -1.56
N ARG A 23 -9.54 -18.52 -1.96
CA ARG A 23 -8.49 -17.64 -1.41
C ARG A 23 -8.84 -16.16 -1.59
N ALA A 24 -9.31 -15.76 -2.78
CA ALA A 24 -9.69 -14.38 -3.04
C ALA A 24 -10.82 -13.91 -2.10
N LYS A 25 -11.90 -14.69 -1.98
CA LYS A 25 -13.02 -14.40 -1.05
C LYS A 25 -12.56 -14.22 0.40
N ILE A 26 -11.63 -15.06 0.86
CA ILE A 26 -11.07 -14.97 2.21
C ILE A 26 -10.29 -13.67 2.40
N LEU A 27 -9.46 -13.29 1.42
CA LEU A 27 -8.67 -12.05 1.49
C LEU A 27 -9.56 -10.81 1.41
N ASP A 28 -10.62 -10.81 0.60
CA ASP A 28 -11.57 -9.69 0.51
C ASP A 28 -12.37 -9.52 1.82
N ALA A 29 -12.79 -10.62 2.42
CA ALA A 29 -13.46 -10.60 3.72
C ALA A 29 -12.52 -10.12 4.84
N ALA A 30 -11.27 -10.59 4.84
CA ALA A 30 -10.25 -10.16 5.77
C ALA A 30 -9.93 -8.68 5.63
N GLU A 31 -9.73 -8.18 4.40
CA GLU A 31 -9.48 -6.78 4.08
C GLU A 31 -10.55 -5.87 4.67
N THR A 32 -11.82 -6.23 4.45
CA THR A 32 -12.94 -5.46 4.97
C THR A 32 -12.95 -5.45 6.51
N LEU A 33 -12.87 -6.62 7.14
CA LEU A 33 -13.01 -6.72 8.60
C LEU A 33 -11.82 -6.12 9.34
N PHE A 34 -10.60 -6.29 8.83
CA PHE A 34 -9.42 -5.65 9.40
C PHE A 34 -9.45 -4.13 9.22
N ALA A 35 -9.99 -3.62 8.11
CA ALA A 35 -10.15 -2.18 7.90
C ALA A 35 -11.23 -1.54 8.77
N GLU A 36 -12.29 -2.29 9.08
CA GLU A 36 -13.40 -1.81 9.92
C GLU A 36 -13.10 -1.90 11.42
N ARG A 37 -12.42 -2.98 11.85
CA ARG A 37 -12.30 -3.35 13.28
C ARG A 37 -10.87 -3.39 13.78
N GLY A 38 -9.89 -3.11 12.92
CA GLY A 38 -8.47 -3.32 13.19
C GLY A 38 -8.11 -4.79 13.32
N PHE A 39 -6.83 -5.06 13.59
CA PHE A 39 -6.33 -6.42 13.78
C PHE A 39 -7.02 -7.11 14.95
N GLU A 40 -7.06 -6.49 16.14
CA GLU A 40 -7.60 -7.13 17.35
C GLU A 40 -9.11 -7.44 17.25
N GLY A 41 -9.90 -6.52 16.69
CA GLY A 41 -11.36 -6.63 16.63
C GLY A 41 -11.89 -7.62 15.58
N ALA A 42 -11.07 -8.09 14.64
CA ALA A 42 -11.48 -9.08 13.63
C ALA A 42 -11.11 -10.51 14.07
N SER A 43 -12.04 -11.47 14.03
CA SER A 43 -11.73 -12.87 14.29
C SER A 43 -11.71 -13.72 13.02
N ILE A 44 -10.97 -14.84 13.03
CA ILE A 44 -10.97 -15.83 11.94
C ILE A 44 -12.39 -16.37 11.67
N ARG A 45 -13.23 -16.47 12.71
CA ARG A 45 -14.62 -16.91 12.58
C ARG A 45 -15.47 -15.87 11.84
N ASP A 46 -15.31 -14.59 12.17
CA ASP A 46 -16.00 -13.49 11.46
C ASP A 46 -15.58 -13.44 9.99
N ILE A 47 -14.28 -13.63 9.72
CA ILE A 47 -13.76 -13.67 8.35
C ILE A 47 -14.32 -14.85 7.58
N ALA A 48 -14.37 -16.04 8.19
CA ALA A 48 -14.97 -17.23 7.57
C ALA A 48 -16.45 -17.00 7.24
N ALA A 49 -17.21 -16.45 8.19
CA ALA A 49 -18.61 -16.12 8.01
C ALA A 49 -18.83 -15.11 6.88
N LYS A 50 -18.05 -14.02 6.87
CA LYS A 50 -18.13 -12.99 5.81
C LYS A 50 -17.73 -13.53 4.44
N ALA A 51 -16.72 -14.40 4.37
CA ALA A 51 -16.30 -15.04 3.12
C ALA A 51 -17.27 -16.14 2.64
N GLY A 52 -18.22 -16.57 3.47
CA GLY A 52 -19.13 -17.67 3.18
C GLY A 52 -18.40 -19.02 3.08
N VAL A 53 -17.38 -19.24 3.90
CA VAL A 53 -16.54 -20.46 3.90
C VAL A 53 -16.42 -21.05 5.30
N GLN A 54 -15.98 -22.31 5.38
CA GLN A 54 -15.66 -22.93 6.66
C GLN A 54 -14.37 -22.35 7.25
N VAL A 55 -14.27 -22.27 8.57
CA VAL A 55 -13.09 -21.78 9.30
C VAL A 55 -11.80 -22.51 8.89
N GLY A 56 -11.88 -23.83 8.67
CA GLY A 56 -10.73 -24.62 8.22
C GLY A 56 -10.17 -24.18 6.85
N LEU A 57 -11.01 -23.65 5.96
CA LEU A 57 -10.55 -23.08 4.68
C LEU A 57 -9.82 -21.75 4.86
N VAL A 58 -10.23 -20.94 5.85
CA VAL A 58 -9.50 -19.72 6.22
C VAL A 58 -8.12 -20.07 6.73
N GLN A 59 -7.99 -21.05 7.62
CA GLN A 59 -6.68 -21.51 8.09
C GLN A 59 -5.84 -22.14 6.98
N HIS A 60 -6.46 -22.90 6.07
CA HIS A 60 -5.76 -23.52 4.95
C HIS A 60 -5.17 -22.49 3.96
N HIS A 61 -5.92 -21.45 3.60
CA HIS A 61 -5.47 -20.44 2.63
C HIS A 61 -4.76 -19.25 3.28
N GLY A 62 -5.28 -18.79 4.41
CA GLY A 62 -4.82 -17.63 5.16
C GLY A 62 -3.68 -17.95 6.11
N GLY A 63 -3.69 -19.14 6.72
CA GLY A 63 -2.74 -19.50 7.78
C GLY A 63 -3.19 -18.97 9.15
N THR A 64 -2.26 -18.50 9.96
CA THR A 64 -2.59 -17.78 11.21
C THR A 64 -3.29 -16.45 10.91
N LYS A 65 -3.84 -15.79 11.95
CA LYS A 65 -4.46 -14.47 11.78
C LYS A 65 -3.45 -13.41 11.35
N GLU A 66 -2.22 -13.48 11.87
CA GLU A 66 -1.09 -12.65 11.48
C GLU A 66 -0.68 -12.89 10.03
N GLU A 67 -0.58 -14.15 9.59
CA GLU A 67 -0.27 -14.49 8.21
C GLU A 67 -1.38 -14.04 7.26
N LEU A 68 -2.64 -14.14 7.67
CA LEU A 68 -3.77 -13.65 6.89
C LEU A 68 -3.76 -12.12 6.80
N PHE A 69 -3.46 -11.42 7.90
CA PHE A 69 -3.31 -9.95 7.90
C PHE A 69 -2.18 -9.52 6.95
N TYR A 70 -1.00 -10.15 7.07
CA TYR A 70 0.11 -9.91 6.15
C TYR A 70 -0.27 -10.14 4.69
N LYS A 71 -0.84 -11.30 4.36
CA LYS A 71 -1.25 -11.62 2.97
C LYS A 71 -2.28 -10.64 2.42
N THR A 72 -3.12 -10.10 3.28
CA THR A 72 -4.14 -9.11 2.91
C THR A 72 -3.48 -7.78 2.54
N VAL A 73 -2.54 -7.30 3.37
CA VAL A 73 -1.77 -6.07 3.10
C VAL A 73 -0.87 -6.24 1.87
N ALA A 74 -0.10 -7.34 1.81
CA ALA A 74 0.86 -7.62 0.75
C ALA A 74 0.20 -7.68 -0.63
N ARG A 75 -0.97 -8.34 -0.75
CA ARG A 75 -1.70 -8.43 -2.03
C ARG A 75 -1.92 -7.06 -2.68
N ARG A 76 -2.38 -6.08 -1.89
CA ARG A 76 -2.66 -4.72 -2.36
C ARG A 76 -1.39 -3.91 -2.55
N ALA A 77 -0.42 -4.09 -1.66
CA ALA A 77 0.88 -3.44 -1.77
C ALA A 77 1.59 -3.82 -3.07
N ASP A 78 1.61 -5.11 -3.42
CA ASP A 78 2.23 -5.62 -4.65
C ASP A 78 1.54 -5.07 -5.90
N GLU A 79 0.20 -5.07 -5.92
CA GLU A 79 -0.61 -4.53 -7.02
C GLU A 79 -0.33 -3.03 -7.22
N LEU A 80 -0.36 -2.25 -6.14
CA LEU A 80 -0.13 -0.81 -6.18
C LEU A 80 1.33 -0.46 -6.51
N ALA A 81 2.30 -1.23 -6.00
CA ALA A 81 3.70 -1.08 -6.34
C ALA A 81 3.93 -1.27 -7.85
N GLY A 82 3.32 -2.30 -8.45
CA GLY A 82 3.38 -2.52 -9.90
C GLY A 82 2.90 -1.32 -10.70
N LEU A 83 1.76 -0.73 -10.32
CA LEU A 83 1.21 0.45 -10.99
C LEU A 83 2.11 1.69 -10.83
N ARG A 84 2.65 1.91 -9.63
CA ARG A 84 3.58 3.02 -9.35
C ARG A 84 4.86 2.92 -10.16
N ILE A 85 5.46 1.72 -10.20
CA ILE A 85 6.69 1.47 -10.95
C ILE A 85 6.45 1.58 -12.46
N ALA A 86 5.31 1.11 -12.96
CA ALA A 86 4.94 1.28 -14.36
C ALA A 86 4.80 2.77 -14.73
N ALA A 87 4.09 3.55 -13.91
CA ALA A 87 3.92 4.99 -14.12
C ALA A 87 5.27 5.73 -14.11
N LEU A 88 6.12 5.45 -13.12
CA LEU A 88 7.46 6.02 -13.04
C LEU A 88 8.31 5.67 -14.27
N THR A 89 8.26 4.42 -14.72
CA THR A 89 9.00 3.94 -15.89
C THR A 89 8.55 4.66 -17.16
N GLU A 90 7.24 4.79 -17.37
CA GLU A 90 6.68 5.50 -18.52
C GLU A 90 7.05 6.98 -18.51
N ALA A 91 7.00 7.62 -17.34
CA ALA A 91 7.41 9.01 -17.19
C ALA A 91 8.90 9.20 -17.52
N LYS A 92 9.78 8.33 -17.02
CA LYS A 92 11.22 8.38 -17.30
C LYS A 92 11.55 8.20 -18.79
N ALA A 93 10.77 7.40 -19.50
CA ALA A 93 10.95 7.23 -20.95
C ALA A 93 10.70 8.52 -21.74
N LYS A 94 10.02 9.51 -21.15
CA LYS A 94 9.71 10.81 -21.77
C LYS A 94 10.76 11.90 -21.46
N GLY A 95 11.71 11.63 -20.56
CA GLY A 95 12.79 12.56 -20.22
C GLY A 95 13.06 12.69 -18.72
N ALA A 96 13.83 13.71 -18.36
CA ALA A 96 14.10 14.05 -16.97
C ALA A 96 12.81 14.40 -16.22
N LEU A 97 12.70 13.93 -14.98
CA LEU A 97 11.51 14.14 -14.15
C LEU A 97 11.67 15.30 -13.18
N THR A 98 10.56 15.94 -12.88
CA THR A 98 10.40 16.87 -11.75
C THR A 98 9.92 16.14 -10.50
N VAL A 99 10.08 16.75 -9.32
CA VAL A 99 9.51 16.23 -8.05
C VAL A 99 8.01 15.98 -8.19
N ARG A 100 7.29 16.94 -8.80
CA ARG A 100 5.85 16.83 -9.07
C ARG A 100 5.50 15.57 -9.83
N GLN A 101 6.23 15.27 -10.91
CA GLN A 101 5.98 14.07 -11.73
C GLN A 101 6.30 12.77 -10.97
N ILE A 102 7.36 12.76 -10.17
CA ILE A 102 7.71 11.61 -9.34
C ILE A 102 6.60 11.34 -8.31
N LEU A 103 6.12 12.38 -7.63
CA LEU A 103 5.03 12.27 -6.66
C LEU A 103 3.70 11.91 -7.33
N ASP A 104 3.41 12.42 -8.51
CA ASP A 104 2.23 12.04 -9.28
C ASP A 104 2.23 10.53 -9.59
N CYS A 105 3.36 9.99 -10.05
CA CYS A 105 3.55 8.55 -10.29
C CYS A 105 3.35 7.70 -9.02
N PHE A 106 3.59 8.27 -7.84
CA PHE A 106 3.37 7.59 -6.56
C PHE A 106 1.91 7.70 -6.06
N ILE A 107 1.32 8.88 -6.17
CA ILE A 107 0.03 9.23 -5.55
C ILE A 107 -1.13 8.82 -6.44
N ARG A 108 -1.09 9.17 -7.73
CA ARG A 108 -2.20 9.01 -8.67
C ARG A 108 -2.72 7.59 -8.80
N PRO A 109 -1.86 6.55 -8.94
CA PRO A 109 -2.36 5.19 -9.04
C PRO A 109 -3.23 4.77 -7.87
N TYR A 110 -2.88 5.18 -6.64
CA TYR A 110 -3.65 4.78 -5.46
C TYR A 110 -4.98 5.54 -5.35
N VAL A 111 -4.96 6.86 -5.53
CA VAL A 111 -6.18 7.68 -5.43
C VAL A 111 -7.18 7.28 -6.52
N THR A 112 -6.73 7.08 -7.76
CA THR A 112 -7.60 6.58 -8.85
C THR A 112 -8.23 5.23 -8.51
N LEU A 113 -7.49 4.28 -7.93
CA LEU A 113 -8.03 2.99 -7.50
C LEU A 113 -9.05 3.12 -6.38
N ALA A 114 -8.82 4.04 -5.43
CA ALA A 114 -9.72 4.29 -4.31
C ALA A 114 -11.02 5.00 -4.75
N GLU A 115 -10.94 5.94 -5.69
CA GLU A 115 -12.08 6.70 -6.23
C GLU A 115 -12.91 5.91 -7.24
N ALA A 116 -12.29 5.06 -8.07
CA ALA A 116 -12.97 4.30 -9.13
C ALA A 116 -13.92 3.19 -8.62
N GLY A 117 -14.11 3.04 -7.30
CA GLY A 117 -15.28 2.35 -6.76
C GLY A 117 -15.16 0.85 -6.51
N GLY A 118 -13.98 0.35 -6.12
CA GLY A 118 -13.88 -0.95 -5.46
C GLY A 118 -13.92 -0.80 -3.92
N PRO A 119 -14.87 -1.41 -3.17
CA PRO A 119 -14.92 -1.31 -1.71
C PRO A 119 -13.58 -1.62 -1.01
N GLY A 120 -12.76 -2.47 -1.64
CA GLY A 120 -11.49 -2.91 -1.10
C GLY A 120 -10.37 -1.85 -1.06
N TRP A 121 -10.31 -0.91 -2.00
CA TRP A 121 -9.20 0.07 -2.04
C TRP A 121 -9.35 1.19 -1.00
N MET A 122 -10.59 1.54 -0.64
CA MET A 122 -10.87 2.40 0.51
C MET A 122 -10.55 1.69 1.82
N SER A 123 -10.95 0.41 1.96
CA SER A 123 -10.55 -0.43 3.10
C SER A 123 -9.04 -0.56 3.23
N TYR A 124 -8.32 -0.69 2.11
CA TYR A 124 -6.87 -0.74 2.10
C TYR A 124 -6.22 0.53 2.67
N GLY A 125 -6.78 1.71 2.43
CA GLY A 125 -6.27 2.95 3.03
C GLY A 125 -6.28 2.94 4.55
N ARG A 126 -7.35 2.40 5.14
CA ARG A 126 -7.43 2.21 6.60
C ARG A 126 -6.43 1.18 7.11
N LEU A 127 -6.20 0.10 6.35
CA LEU A 127 -5.16 -0.88 6.68
C LEU A 127 -3.76 -0.26 6.65
N VAL A 128 -3.45 0.53 5.62
CA VAL A 128 -2.18 1.26 5.54
C VAL A 128 -2.04 2.18 6.75
N ALA A 129 -3.08 2.96 7.09
CA ALA A 129 -3.06 3.81 8.28
C ALA A 129 -2.74 3.02 9.57
N HIS A 130 -3.36 1.86 9.77
CA HIS A 130 -3.06 0.99 10.92
C HIS A 130 -1.61 0.47 10.91
N VAL A 131 -1.10 0.02 9.76
CA VAL A 131 0.27 -0.50 9.64
C VAL A 131 1.30 0.61 9.84
N SER A 132 1.02 1.83 9.38
CA SER A 132 1.95 2.96 9.46
C SER A 132 2.14 3.53 10.87
N VAL A 133 1.16 3.38 11.77
CA VAL A 133 1.21 3.99 13.12
C VAL A 133 1.55 3.02 14.24
N ASP A 134 1.42 1.71 14.01
CA ASP A 134 1.66 0.68 15.03
C ASP A 134 3.02 -0.01 14.81
N PRO A 135 4.00 0.16 15.73
CA PRO A 135 5.33 -0.47 15.64
C PRO A 135 5.30 -2.00 15.52
N ARG A 136 4.22 -2.67 15.93
CA ARG A 136 4.03 -4.12 15.75
C ARG A 136 4.15 -4.53 14.29
N TRP A 137 3.80 -3.66 13.35
CA TRP A 137 3.76 -3.95 11.92
C TRP A 137 4.99 -3.47 11.15
N ARG A 138 6.08 -3.07 11.83
CA ARG A 138 7.34 -2.66 11.18
C ARG A 138 7.83 -3.65 10.13
N LYS A 139 7.73 -4.95 10.39
CA LYS A 139 8.12 -5.98 9.41
C LYS A 139 7.24 -5.97 8.16
N ILE A 140 5.93 -5.76 8.32
CA ILE A 140 5.01 -5.66 7.18
C ILE A 140 5.33 -4.40 6.36
N ALA A 141 5.56 -3.26 7.02
CA ALA A 141 5.96 -2.05 6.32
C ALA A 141 7.28 -2.24 5.54
N ALA A 142 8.28 -2.83 6.19
CA ALA A 142 9.58 -3.10 5.59
C ALA A 142 9.51 -4.03 4.37
N GLU A 143 8.63 -5.03 4.38
CA GLU A 143 8.49 -5.98 3.28
C GLU A 143 7.57 -5.47 2.16
N CYS A 144 6.46 -4.81 2.51
CA CYS A 144 5.41 -4.46 1.57
C CYS A 144 5.52 -3.04 1.00
N PHE A 145 6.12 -2.09 1.72
CA PHE A 145 6.08 -0.67 1.36
C PHE A 145 7.47 -0.10 1.07
N ASP A 146 8.45 -0.39 1.92
CA ASP A 146 9.78 0.21 1.87
C ASP A 146 10.49 0.06 0.51
N PRO A 147 10.46 -1.11 -0.18
CA PRO A 147 11.14 -1.25 -1.47
C PRO A 147 10.61 -0.27 -2.53
N THR A 148 9.30 -0.02 -2.52
CA THR A 148 8.69 0.95 -3.44
C THR A 148 9.02 2.37 -2.98
N ALA A 149 8.86 2.70 -1.70
CA ALA A 149 9.16 4.04 -1.18
C ALA A 149 10.62 4.45 -1.42
N GLN A 150 11.57 3.54 -1.16
CA GLN A 150 12.99 3.75 -1.41
C GLN A 150 13.30 4.05 -2.88
N ARG A 151 12.59 3.40 -3.81
CA ARG A 151 12.77 3.71 -5.24
C ARG A 151 12.37 5.14 -5.56
N PHE A 152 11.24 5.61 -5.05
CA PHE A 152 10.78 6.99 -5.29
C PHE A 152 11.65 8.03 -4.57
N ILE A 153 12.10 7.73 -3.34
CA ILE A 153 13.03 8.59 -2.60
C ILE A 153 14.35 8.72 -3.37
N ALA A 154 14.86 7.64 -3.97
CA ALA A 154 16.08 7.70 -4.78
C ALA A 154 15.94 8.63 -5.99
N GLU A 155 14.81 8.57 -6.71
CA GLU A 155 14.56 9.47 -7.85
C GLU A 155 14.50 10.95 -7.42
N ILE A 156 13.95 11.25 -6.23
CA ILE A 156 13.95 12.61 -5.67
C ILE A 156 15.37 13.00 -5.21
N SER A 157 16.10 12.07 -4.60
CA SER A 157 17.48 12.29 -4.15
C SER A 157 18.42 12.64 -5.30
N ASP A 158 18.21 12.08 -6.49
CA ASP A 158 18.98 12.40 -7.69
C ASP A 158 18.76 13.85 -8.16
N LEU A 159 17.60 14.45 -7.85
CA LEU A 159 17.31 15.86 -8.13
C LEU A 159 17.93 16.82 -7.11
N TYR A 160 18.23 16.34 -5.90
CA TYR A 160 18.83 17.14 -4.82
C TYR A 160 20.09 16.50 -4.25
N PRO A 161 21.21 16.47 -5.01
CA PRO A 161 22.47 15.96 -4.51
C PRO A 161 22.89 16.69 -3.23
N GLY A 162 23.23 15.94 -2.19
CA GLY A 162 23.70 16.48 -0.91
C GLY A 162 22.62 16.69 0.16
N VAL A 163 21.33 16.57 -0.18
CA VAL A 163 20.26 16.59 0.83
C VAL A 163 20.20 15.25 1.57
N ASP A 164 20.03 15.29 2.89
CA ASP A 164 19.95 14.09 3.72
C ASP A 164 18.74 13.21 3.33
N SER A 165 19.02 11.93 3.09
CA SER A 165 18.04 10.89 2.86
C SER A 165 16.95 10.80 3.94
N ALA A 166 17.27 11.11 5.21
CA ALA A 166 16.30 11.09 6.30
C ALA A 166 15.23 12.18 6.15
N LEU A 167 15.61 13.34 5.61
CA LEU A 167 14.72 14.44 5.33
C LEU A 167 13.80 14.11 4.15
N LEU A 168 14.33 13.52 3.08
CA LEU A 168 13.51 13.05 1.95
C LEU A 168 12.55 11.92 2.35
N ALA A 169 13.01 10.99 3.20
CA ALA A 169 12.16 9.96 3.78
C ALA A 169 11.02 10.56 4.63
N SER A 170 11.30 11.61 5.40
CA SER A 170 10.27 12.33 6.16
C SER A 170 9.22 12.96 5.23
N GLY A 171 9.65 13.65 4.17
CA GLY A 171 8.75 14.20 3.15
C GLY A 171 7.88 13.14 2.48
N GLN A 172 8.44 11.95 2.22
CA GLN A 172 7.68 10.81 1.69
C GLN A 172 6.63 10.30 2.68
N ILE A 173 6.95 10.19 3.98
CA ILE A 173 5.98 9.80 5.02
C ILE A 173 4.87 10.84 5.18
N TYR A 174 5.20 12.13 5.11
CA TYR A 174 4.19 13.20 5.13
C TYR A 174 3.29 13.15 3.90
N SER A 175 3.84 12.84 2.73
CA SER A 175 3.07 12.66 1.50
C SER A 175 2.09 11.48 1.61
N VAL A 176 2.52 10.34 2.17
CA VAL A 176 1.61 9.21 2.47
C VAL A 176 0.51 9.62 3.44
N SER A 177 0.85 10.38 4.48
CA SER A 177 -0.13 10.89 5.45
C SER A 177 -1.16 11.81 4.80
N ALA A 178 -0.74 12.69 3.89
CA ALA A 178 -1.61 13.57 3.12
C ALA A 178 -2.56 12.77 2.21
N VAL A 179 -2.07 11.70 1.56
CA VAL A 179 -2.91 10.80 0.74
C VAL A 179 -3.98 10.10 1.59
N LEU A 180 -3.59 9.57 2.75
CA LEU A 180 -4.53 8.93 3.66
C LEU A 180 -5.57 9.91 4.21
N ALA A 181 -5.16 11.15 4.50
CA ALA A 181 -6.06 12.21 4.92
C ALA A 181 -7.05 12.58 3.80
N HIS A 182 -6.58 12.73 2.56
CA HIS A 182 -7.40 13.02 1.39
C HIS A 182 -8.52 11.98 1.21
N LEU A 183 -8.19 10.69 1.31
CA LEU A 183 -9.16 9.62 1.12
C LEU A 183 -10.14 9.42 2.28
N ASN A 184 -9.71 9.69 3.52
CA ASN A 184 -10.51 9.36 4.71
C ASN A 184 -11.15 10.57 5.42
N SER A 185 -10.79 11.80 5.03
CA SER A 185 -11.18 13.03 5.73
C SER A 185 -11.92 14.05 4.86
N ALA A 186 -12.45 13.66 3.69
CA ALA A 186 -13.24 14.54 2.83
C ALA A 186 -14.39 15.23 3.60
N TRP A 187 -15.12 14.46 4.41
CA TRP A 187 -16.18 14.96 5.30
C TRP A 187 -15.69 16.06 6.26
N ARG A 188 -14.43 15.97 6.71
CA ARG A 188 -13.86 16.92 7.66
C ARG A 188 -13.55 18.25 6.99
N VAL A 189 -13.09 18.20 5.74
CA VAL A 189 -12.85 19.40 4.95
C VAL A 189 -14.17 20.09 4.62
N GLU A 190 -15.19 19.35 4.18
CA GLU A 190 -16.54 19.89 3.97
C GLU A 190 -17.08 20.60 5.22
N ALA A 191 -16.90 19.98 6.39
CA ALA A 191 -17.32 20.57 7.67
C ALA A 191 -16.54 21.86 8.01
N LEU A 192 -15.24 21.94 7.70
CA LEU A 192 -14.40 23.13 7.97
C LEU A 192 -14.64 24.27 6.98
N SER A 193 -14.89 23.92 5.72
CA SER A 193 -15.10 24.87 4.62
C SER A 193 -16.52 25.41 4.56
N LYS A 194 -17.43 24.92 5.43
CA LYS A 194 -18.87 25.20 5.40
C LYS A 194 -19.53 24.78 4.08
N GLY A 195 -19.20 23.56 3.62
CA GLY A 195 -19.80 22.95 2.43
C GLY A 195 -18.97 23.05 1.15
N GLY A 196 -17.71 23.51 1.24
CA GLY A 196 -16.78 23.46 0.12
C GLY A 196 -16.24 22.05 -0.09
N GLU A 197 -16.16 21.63 -1.35
CA GLU A 197 -15.66 20.30 -1.74
C GLU A 197 -14.14 20.19 -1.54
N LEU A 198 -13.70 18.96 -1.27
CA LEU A 198 -12.27 18.64 -1.22
C LEU A 198 -11.67 18.87 -2.62
N SER A 199 -10.53 19.54 -2.67
CA SER A 199 -9.78 19.69 -3.91
C SER A 199 -9.38 18.34 -4.50
N GLY A 200 -9.40 18.23 -5.83
CA GLY A 200 -9.00 17.03 -6.54
C GLY A 200 -7.53 16.65 -6.33
N ILE A 201 -7.16 15.48 -6.85
CA ILE A 201 -5.84 14.88 -6.70
C ILE A 201 -4.66 15.80 -7.05
N ASP A 202 -4.83 16.69 -8.03
CA ASP A 202 -3.75 17.59 -8.47
C ASP A 202 -3.27 18.51 -7.34
N GLN A 203 -4.19 19.01 -6.50
CA GLN A 203 -3.83 19.85 -5.36
C GLN A 203 -3.13 19.05 -4.26
N LEU A 204 -3.49 17.77 -4.07
CA LEU A 204 -2.78 16.87 -3.16
C LEU A 204 -1.33 16.66 -3.64
N VAL A 205 -1.12 16.42 -4.94
CA VAL A 205 0.22 16.28 -5.52
C VAL A 205 1.01 17.57 -5.34
N GLU A 206 0.38 18.73 -5.57
CA GLU A 206 1.02 20.04 -5.42
C GLU A 206 1.41 20.34 -3.97
N PHE A 207 0.54 20.03 -3.00
CA PHE A 207 0.85 20.14 -1.58
C PHE A 207 2.08 19.30 -1.18
N CYS A 208 2.10 18.03 -1.59
CA CYS A 208 3.23 17.14 -1.31
C CYS A 208 4.53 17.61 -2.00
N THR A 209 4.41 18.11 -3.24
CA THR A 209 5.53 18.66 -4.02
C THR A 209 6.15 19.84 -3.29
N ALA A 210 5.34 20.85 -2.96
CA ALA A 210 5.81 22.06 -2.29
C ALA A 210 6.46 21.74 -0.94
N GLY A 211 5.92 20.77 -0.19
CA GLY A 211 6.51 20.32 1.08
C GLY A 211 7.92 19.76 0.91
N ILE A 212 8.12 18.84 -0.05
CA ILE A 212 9.42 18.24 -0.31
C ILE A 212 10.43 19.26 -0.85
N GLU A 213 10.01 20.11 -1.78
CA GLU A 213 10.87 21.15 -2.36
C GLU A 213 11.33 22.16 -1.30
N ALA A 214 10.44 22.57 -0.40
CA ALA A 214 10.78 23.47 0.70
C ALA A 214 11.78 22.82 1.67
N MET A 215 11.58 21.55 2.03
CA MET A 215 12.50 20.82 2.91
C MET A 215 13.89 20.67 2.27
N ALA A 216 13.95 20.35 0.97
CA ALA A 216 15.21 20.24 0.24
C ALA A 216 15.94 21.58 0.13
N ALA A 217 15.21 22.67 -0.14
CA ALA A 217 15.78 24.00 -0.23
C ALA A 217 16.36 24.50 1.10
N SER A 218 15.69 24.23 2.24
CA SER A 218 16.22 24.58 3.55
C SER A 218 17.54 23.86 3.85
N ALA A 219 17.64 22.57 3.54
CA ALA A 219 18.84 21.77 3.79
C ALA A 219 20.05 22.16 2.92
N GLN A 220 19.84 22.82 1.79
CA GLN A 220 20.93 23.31 0.94
C GLN A 220 21.46 24.69 1.37
N ASN A 221 20.75 25.37 2.28
CA ASN A 221 21.13 26.69 2.81
C ASN A 221 21.77 26.62 4.21
N ASP A 222 21.76 25.44 4.85
CA ASP A 222 22.40 25.14 6.13
C ASP A 222 23.82 24.56 5.93
#